data_AF-A0A8J5WQ69-F1
#
_entry.id   AF-A0A8J5WQ69-F1
#
_cell.length_a   1.000
_cell.length_b   1.000
_cell.length_c   1.000
_cell.angle_alpha   90.00
_cell.angle_beta   90.00
_cell.angle_gamma   90.00
#
_symmetry.space_group_name_H-M   'P 1'
#
loop_
_entity.id
_entity.type
_entity.pdbx_description
1 polymer ?
#
loop_
_entity_poly.entity_id
_entity_poly.type
_entity_poly.pdbx_seq_one_letter_code
_entity_poly.pdbx_strand_id
1 'polypeptide(L)'
;MCAAWEAVSSARHLQERPPKHSACSKPSAVRCPSLAITSALPRPAFSQGTGSQECDVSHRPMGRKRAKEAVQHRGGQAYAEALEMLWSKKKAADDEKERKKEERYAQAYALQQQHVALKKEDLELKRMLEEERIMTIDITHMSSEQQEYYRILQHDIMTRRNKM
;
A
#
# COMPACT_ATOMS: atom_id res chain seq x y z
N MET A 1 21.74 15.08 -12.80
CA MET A 1 20.77 15.45 -13.85
C MET A 1 19.47 14.78 -13.52
N CYS A 2 18.58 15.54 -12.89
CA CYS A 2 17.23 15.15 -12.53
C CYS A 2 16.27 15.40 -13.70
N ALA A 3 15.09 14.78 -13.61
CA ALA A 3 13.85 15.08 -14.33
C ALA A 3 13.65 14.41 -15.69
N ALA A 4 12.84 13.33 -15.69
CA ALA A 4 12.08 12.93 -16.88
C ALA A 4 10.79 12.12 -16.62
N TRP A 5 10.29 11.95 -15.38
CA TRP A 5 9.16 11.03 -15.12
C TRP A 5 7.85 11.67 -14.59
N GLU A 6 7.76 12.99 -14.45
CA GLU A 6 6.56 13.65 -13.89
C GLU A 6 5.51 14.14 -14.91
N ALA A 7 5.55 13.72 -16.18
CA ALA A 7 4.73 14.37 -17.22
C ALA A 7 3.42 13.65 -17.63
N VAL A 8 2.95 12.59 -16.96
CA VAL A 8 1.66 11.94 -17.32
C VAL A 8 0.83 11.52 -16.10
N SER A 9 0.65 12.41 -15.11
CA SER A 9 -0.38 12.20 -14.07
C SER A 9 -1.15 13.47 -13.66
N SER A 10 -0.86 14.62 -14.27
CA SER A 10 -1.45 15.90 -13.90
C SER A 10 -2.51 16.40 -14.90
N ALA A 11 -3.41 15.52 -15.37
CA ALA A 11 -4.46 15.90 -16.33
C ALA A 11 -5.80 15.18 -16.15
N ARG A 12 -6.14 14.73 -14.93
CA ARG A 12 -7.49 14.23 -14.58
C ARG A 12 -7.93 14.69 -13.19
N HIS A 13 -7.72 15.98 -12.90
CA HIS A 13 -8.18 16.54 -11.62
C HIS A 13 -8.90 17.88 -11.77
N LEU A 14 -9.58 18.07 -12.91
CA LEU A 14 -10.64 19.07 -13.01
C LEU A 14 -11.87 18.37 -13.61
N GLN A 15 -13.04 18.72 -13.06
CA GLN A 15 -14.38 18.32 -13.45
C GLN A 15 -14.99 17.13 -12.68
N GLU A 16 -15.32 17.35 -11.40
CA GLU A 16 -16.64 17.02 -10.87
C GLU A 16 -17.01 18.11 -9.83
N ARG A 17 -18.05 18.90 -10.11
CA ARG A 17 -18.59 19.91 -9.18
C ARG A 17 -19.51 19.22 -8.17
N PRO A 18 -19.43 19.50 -6.85
CA PRO A 18 -20.39 18.95 -5.90
C PRO A 18 -21.75 19.65 -6.02
N PRO A 19 -22.87 18.95 -5.74
CA PRO A 19 -24.21 19.53 -5.77
C PRO A 19 -24.43 20.50 -4.60
N LYS A 20 -25.17 21.60 -4.86
CA LYS A 20 -25.58 22.57 -3.83
C LYS A 20 -26.72 21.98 -3.00
N HIS A 21 -26.46 21.66 -1.74
CA HIS A 21 -27.50 21.31 -0.78
C HIS A 21 -28.13 22.59 -0.21
N SER A 22 -29.46 22.65 -0.29
CA SER A 22 -30.34 23.73 0.12
C SER A 22 -30.43 23.91 1.64
N ALA A 23 -30.55 25.18 2.04
CA ALA A 23 -30.92 25.73 3.34
C ALA A 23 -31.34 24.76 4.47
N CYS A 24 -30.58 24.76 5.56
CA CYS A 24 -31.02 24.23 6.84
C CYS A 24 -31.46 25.39 7.75
N SER A 25 -32.74 25.39 8.09
CA SER A 25 -33.43 26.36 8.94
C SER A 25 -32.85 26.41 10.37
N LYS A 26 -32.82 27.61 10.94
CA LYS A 26 -32.42 27.90 12.33
C LYS A 26 -33.27 27.10 13.33
N PRO A 27 -32.70 26.53 14.42
CA PRO A 27 -33.53 26.06 15.52
C PRO A 27 -34.08 27.25 16.32
N SER A 28 -35.40 27.26 16.46
CA SER A 28 -36.18 28.16 17.31
C SER A 28 -35.95 27.85 18.78
N ALA A 29 -35.88 28.91 19.60
CA ALA A 29 -35.72 28.85 21.04
C ALA A 29 -36.88 28.08 21.70
N VAL A 30 -36.57 26.94 22.33
CA VAL A 30 -37.53 26.27 23.22
C VAL A 30 -37.41 26.90 24.61
N ARG A 31 -38.47 27.62 24.94
CA ARG A 31 -38.83 28.21 26.22
C ARG A 31 -38.88 27.11 27.29
N CYS A 32 -38.09 27.25 28.36
CA CYS A 32 -38.25 26.45 29.58
C CYS A 32 -39.47 26.96 30.36
N PRO A 33 -40.48 26.14 30.68
CA PRO A 33 -41.48 26.50 31.67
C PRO A 33 -40.91 26.32 33.08
N SER A 34 -40.86 27.42 33.83
CA SER A 34 -40.63 27.43 35.28
C SER A 34 -41.79 26.73 35.98
N LEU A 35 -41.50 25.65 36.71
CA LEU A 35 -42.42 25.13 37.71
C LEU A 35 -41.84 25.40 39.09
N ALA A 36 -42.42 26.42 39.71
CA ALA A 36 -42.38 26.64 41.14
C ALA A 36 -43.06 25.45 41.83
N ILE A 37 -42.36 24.80 42.75
CA ILE A 37 -42.98 23.93 43.75
C ILE A 37 -42.65 24.54 45.10
N THR A 38 -43.62 25.29 45.61
CA THR A 38 -43.81 25.60 47.02
C THR A 38 -44.34 24.35 47.73
N SER A 39 -43.62 23.84 48.73
CA SER A 39 -44.24 23.26 49.93
C SER A 39 -43.21 23.09 51.05
N ALA A 40 -43.62 23.50 52.24
CA ALA A 40 -42.85 23.60 53.48
C ALA A 40 -42.34 22.25 54.04
N LEU A 41 -41.15 22.32 54.68
CA LEU A 41 -40.64 21.67 55.92
C LEU A 41 -41.28 20.35 56.42
N PRO A 42 -40.49 19.38 56.98
CA PRO A 42 -39.74 19.65 58.22
C PRO A 42 -38.31 19.08 58.35
N ARG A 43 -37.59 19.77 59.23
CA ARG A 43 -36.23 19.61 59.77
C ARG A 43 -35.95 18.20 60.37
N PRO A 44 -34.83 17.54 60.05
CA PRO A 44 -34.37 16.38 60.80
C PRO A 44 -33.56 16.79 62.03
N ALA A 45 -33.85 16.13 63.14
CA ALA A 45 -33.20 16.29 64.43
C ALA A 45 -31.75 15.79 64.40
N PHE A 46 -30.93 16.46 65.21
CA PHE A 46 -29.55 16.14 65.53
C PHE A 46 -29.52 14.85 66.38
N SER A 47 -28.76 13.83 65.97
CA SER A 47 -28.38 12.72 66.85
C SER A 47 -26.94 12.32 66.56
N GLN A 48 -26.05 12.64 67.50
CA GLN A 48 -24.69 12.10 67.56
C GLN A 48 -24.75 10.63 67.99
N GLY A 49 -23.91 9.79 67.38
CA GLY A 49 -23.77 8.39 67.72
C GLY A 49 -22.47 7.81 67.19
N THR A 50 -21.43 7.94 68.02
CA THR A 50 -20.32 7.00 68.27
C THR A 50 -19.47 6.50 67.09
N GLY A 51 -18.16 6.76 67.21
CA GLY A 51 -17.13 6.55 66.21
C GLY A 51 -16.82 5.10 65.86
N SER A 52 -16.38 4.95 64.61
CA SER A 52 -15.53 3.85 64.17
C SER A 52 -14.21 4.49 63.72
N GLN A 53 -13.15 4.24 64.49
CA GLN A 53 -11.85 4.85 64.28
C GLN A 53 -11.00 4.00 63.33
N GLU A 54 -10.79 4.58 62.14
CA GLU A 54 -9.59 4.63 61.31
C GLU A 54 -8.67 3.41 61.15
N CYS A 55 -8.45 3.05 59.88
CA CYS A 55 -7.14 3.27 59.25
C CYS A 55 -7.35 3.50 57.75
N ASP A 56 -8.00 4.61 57.42
CA ASP A 56 -7.96 5.14 56.05
C ASP A 56 -6.73 6.04 55.96
N VAL A 57 -5.72 5.60 55.20
CA VAL A 57 -4.55 6.41 54.89
C VAL A 57 -5.07 7.69 54.27
N SER A 58 -5.09 8.79 55.04
CA SER A 58 -5.54 10.11 54.59
C SER A 58 -4.68 10.58 53.42
N HIS A 59 -4.98 10.07 52.24
CA HIS A 59 -4.42 10.50 51.00
C HIS A 59 -5.06 11.85 50.73
N ARG A 60 -4.27 12.93 50.83
CA ARG A 60 -4.72 14.25 50.40
C ARG A 60 -5.32 14.08 48.99
N PRO A 61 -6.56 14.54 48.73
CA PRO A 61 -7.17 14.38 47.43
C PRO A 61 -6.29 15.04 46.39
N MET A 62 -6.21 14.42 45.19
CA MET A 62 -5.37 14.93 44.11
C MET A 62 -5.64 16.42 43.90
N GLY A 63 -4.61 17.25 44.07
CA GLY A 63 -4.75 18.70 43.98
C GLY A 63 -5.27 19.12 42.60
N ARG A 64 -6.06 20.19 42.56
CA ARG A 64 -6.73 20.70 41.35
C ARG A 64 -5.82 20.83 40.13
N LYS A 65 -4.54 21.18 40.33
CA LYS A 65 -3.53 21.25 39.26
C LYS A 65 -3.24 19.88 38.63
N ARG A 66 -2.91 18.88 39.45
CA ARG A 66 -2.60 17.51 39.01
C ARG A 66 -3.82 16.81 38.40
N ALA A 67 -5.01 17.02 38.98
CA ALA A 67 -6.25 16.49 38.42
C ALA A 67 -6.54 17.06 37.01
N LYS A 68 -6.28 18.35 36.79
CA LYS A 68 -6.46 18.99 35.48
C LYS A 68 -5.43 18.50 34.45
N GLU A 69 -4.16 18.38 34.86
CA GLU A 69 -3.09 17.88 34.01
C GLU A 69 -3.32 16.42 33.60
N ALA A 70 -3.78 15.56 34.51
CA ALA A 70 -4.09 14.16 34.19
C ALA A 70 -5.23 14.02 33.16
N VAL A 71 -6.26 14.86 33.25
CA VAL A 71 -7.35 14.89 32.25
C VAL A 71 -6.85 15.39 30.90
N GLN A 72 -6.01 16.43 30.88
CA GLN A 72 -5.41 16.95 29.64
C GLN A 72 -4.45 15.93 29.00
N HIS A 73 -3.61 15.26 29.79
CA HIS A 73 -2.68 14.25 29.29
C HIS A 73 -3.42 13.07 28.68
N ARG A 74 -4.47 12.56 29.34
CA ARG A 74 -5.32 11.49 28.81
C ARG A 74 -5.99 11.89 27.49
N GLY A 75 -6.47 13.14 27.37
CA GLY A 75 -7.06 13.66 26.13
C GLY A 75 -6.04 13.87 25.01
N GLY A 76 -4.84 14.37 25.33
CA GLY A 76 -3.74 14.55 24.38
C GLY A 76 -3.17 13.23 23.87
N GLN A 77 -3.08 12.21 24.73
CA GLN A 77 -2.69 10.84 24.36
C GLN A 77 -3.70 10.22 23.40
N ALA A 78 -5.00 10.31 23.69
CA ALA A 78 -6.04 9.78 22.81
C ALA A 78 -6.01 10.43 21.41
N TYR A 79 -5.71 11.74 21.33
CA TYR A 79 -5.54 12.42 20.05
C TYR A 79 -4.29 11.97 19.29
N ALA A 80 -3.15 11.81 19.98
CA ALA A 80 -1.93 11.31 19.39
C ALA A 80 -2.08 9.87 18.86
N GLU A 81 -2.70 8.98 19.65
CA GLU A 81 -3.02 7.60 19.26
C GLU A 81 -3.97 7.55 18.05
N ALA A 82 -4.96 8.44 17.98
CA ALA A 82 -5.85 8.53 16.83
C ALA A 82 -5.10 8.94 15.55
N LEU A 83 -4.16 9.89 15.64
CA LEU A 83 -3.30 10.28 14.51
C LEU A 83 -2.38 9.13 14.08
N GLU A 84 -1.78 8.42 15.02
CA GLU A 84 -0.92 7.27 14.75
C GLU A 84 -1.70 6.13 14.07
N MET A 85 -2.92 5.84 14.55
CA MET A 85 -3.81 4.86 13.93
C MET A 85 -4.17 5.26 12.48
N LEU A 86 -4.46 6.54 12.23
CA LEU A 86 -4.76 7.03 10.88
C LEU A 86 -3.55 6.90 9.94
N TRP A 87 -2.36 7.30 10.40
CA TRP A 87 -1.14 7.13 9.60
C TRP A 87 -0.80 5.67 9.35
N SER A 88 -0.97 4.81 10.35
CA SER A 88 -0.74 3.36 10.23
C SER A 88 -1.70 2.75 9.22
N LYS A 89 -2.99 3.10 9.27
CA LYS A 89 -3.99 2.66 8.28
C LYS A 89 -3.67 3.15 6.87
N LYS A 90 -3.18 4.39 6.73
CA LYS A 90 -2.76 4.93 5.44
C LYS A 90 -1.56 4.16 4.88
N LYS A 91 -0.51 3.96 5.67
CA LYS A 91 0.66 3.18 5.23
C LYS A 91 0.27 1.76 4.84
N ALA A 92 -0.49 1.06 5.68
CA ALA A 92 -0.94 -0.29 5.38
C ALA A 92 -1.76 -0.36 4.07
N ALA A 93 -2.61 0.65 3.80
CA ALA A 93 -3.35 0.72 2.56
C ALA A 93 -2.47 1.03 1.34
N ASP A 94 -1.40 1.81 1.51
CA ASP A 94 -0.44 2.10 0.44
C ASP A 94 0.47 0.88 0.18
N ASP A 95 0.94 0.22 1.23
CA ASP A 95 1.74 -1.02 1.15
C ASP A 95 0.95 -2.14 0.45
N GLU A 96 -0.33 -2.33 0.79
CA GLU A 96 -1.20 -3.31 0.13
C GLU A 96 -1.41 -3.02 -1.37
N LYS A 97 -1.43 -1.74 -1.76
CA LYS A 97 -1.52 -1.35 -3.17
C LYS A 97 -0.22 -1.63 -3.91
N GLU A 98 0.93 -1.35 -3.30
CA GLU A 98 2.24 -1.65 -3.88
C GLU A 98 2.44 -3.17 -4.02
N ARG A 99 2.08 -3.95 -3.01
CA ARG A 99 2.07 -5.42 -3.08
C ARG A 99 1.29 -5.95 -4.28
N LYS A 100 0.08 -5.43 -4.52
CA LYS A 100 -0.74 -5.79 -5.69
C LYS A 100 -0.10 -5.40 -7.03
N LYS A 101 0.64 -4.29 -7.08
CA LYS A 101 1.37 -3.89 -8.30
C LYS A 101 2.58 -4.80 -8.52
N GLU A 102 3.36 -5.04 -7.47
CA GLU A 102 4.53 -5.92 -7.51
C GLU A 102 4.16 -7.32 -7.98
N GLU A 103 3.07 -7.89 -7.48
CA GLU A 103 2.59 -9.20 -7.93
C GLU A 103 2.25 -9.22 -9.43
N ARG A 104 1.60 -8.16 -9.94
CA ARG A 104 1.32 -8.03 -11.38
C ARG A 104 2.59 -7.87 -12.21
N TYR A 105 3.54 -7.06 -11.74
CA TYR A 105 4.82 -6.88 -12.41
C TYR A 105 5.65 -8.16 -12.40
N ALA A 106 5.68 -8.90 -11.29
CA ALA A 106 6.36 -10.18 -11.18
C ALA A 106 5.77 -11.20 -12.15
N GLN A 107 4.43 -11.29 -12.26
CA GLN A 107 3.76 -12.15 -13.23
C GLN A 107 4.11 -11.76 -14.68
N ALA A 108 4.03 -10.48 -15.02
CA ALA A 108 4.38 -10.00 -16.36
C ALA A 108 5.85 -10.27 -16.70
N TYR A 109 6.75 -10.07 -15.74
CA TYR A 109 8.17 -10.31 -15.92
C TYR A 109 8.48 -11.80 -16.11
N ALA A 110 7.86 -12.69 -15.33
CA ALA A 110 8.00 -14.13 -15.50
C ALA A 110 7.53 -14.59 -16.90
N LEU A 111 6.39 -14.08 -17.38
CA LEU A 111 5.91 -14.37 -18.74
C LEU A 111 6.88 -13.85 -19.82
N GLN A 112 7.43 -12.65 -19.64
CA GLN A 112 8.44 -12.13 -20.57
C GLN A 112 9.71 -12.97 -20.59
N GLN A 113 10.18 -13.42 -19.43
CA GLN A 113 11.33 -14.33 -19.35
C GLN A 113 11.07 -15.65 -20.07
N GLN A 114 9.90 -16.26 -19.87
CA GLN A 114 9.51 -17.48 -20.58
C GLN A 114 9.46 -17.27 -22.09
N HIS A 115 8.86 -16.16 -22.54
CA HIS A 115 8.78 -15.84 -23.96
C HIS A 115 10.17 -15.60 -24.58
N VAL A 116 11.09 -14.95 -23.85
CA VAL A 116 12.48 -14.80 -24.30
C VAL A 116 13.21 -16.14 -24.35
N ALA A 117 12.99 -17.03 -23.36
CA ALA A 117 13.58 -18.37 -23.35
C ALA A 117 13.10 -19.21 -24.55
N LEU A 118 11.79 -19.28 -24.79
CA LEU A 118 11.22 -19.98 -25.93
C LEU A 118 11.73 -19.42 -27.27
N LYS A 119 11.84 -18.10 -27.39
CA LYS A 119 12.43 -17.48 -28.60
C LYS A 119 13.89 -17.87 -28.82
N LYS A 120 14.67 -18.00 -27.75
CA LYS A 120 16.06 -18.47 -27.87
C LYS A 120 16.11 -19.91 -28.33
N GLU A 121 15.29 -20.78 -27.77
CA GLU A 121 15.16 -22.18 -28.18
C GLU A 121 14.71 -22.30 -29.65
N ASP A 122 13.73 -21.52 -30.07
CA ASP A 122 13.27 -21.50 -31.47
C ASP A 122 14.40 -21.07 -32.43
N LEU A 123 15.18 -20.05 -32.06
CA LEU A 123 16.31 -19.58 -32.88
C LEU A 123 17.44 -20.62 -32.90
N GLU A 124 17.68 -21.29 -31.78
CA GLU A 124 18.67 -22.37 -31.66
C GLU A 124 18.29 -23.57 -32.55
N LEU A 125 17.02 -24.01 -32.48
CA LEU A 125 16.48 -25.08 -33.32
C LEU A 125 16.57 -24.72 -34.81
N LYS A 126 16.21 -23.49 -35.18
CA LYS A 126 16.36 -23.02 -36.57
C LYS A 126 17.82 -23.03 -37.02
N ARG A 127 18.75 -22.61 -36.16
CA ARG A 127 20.19 -22.68 -36.46
C ARG A 127 20.62 -24.12 -36.67
N MET A 128 20.23 -25.04 -35.78
CA MET A 128 20.57 -26.46 -35.87
C MET A 128 20.06 -27.09 -37.18
N LEU A 129 18.80 -26.84 -37.56
CA LEU A 129 18.21 -27.34 -38.80
C LEU A 129 18.93 -26.80 -40.04
N GLU A 130 19.26 -25.51 -40.05
CA GLU A 130 19.99 -24.90 -41.17
C GLU A 130 21.42 -25.44 -41.26
N GLU A 131 22.09 -25.63 -40.13
CA GLU A 131 23.41 -26.26 -40.10
C GLU A 131 23.34 -27.72 -40.59
N GLU A 132 22.32 -28.50 -40.22
CA GLU A 132 22.12 -29.85 -40.78
C GLU A 132 21.83 -29.82 -42.29
N ARG A 133 21.04 -28.85 -42.77
CA ARG A 133 20.82 -28.64 -44.20
C ARG A 133 22.14 -28.40 -44.92
N ILE A 134 23.00 -27.54 -44.38
CA ILE A 134 24.32 -27.24 -44.96
C ILE A 134 25.22 -28.49 -44.95
N MET A 135 25.13 -29.34 -43.93
CA MET A 135 25.97 -30.54 -43.81
C MET A 135 25.55 -31.66 -44.76
N THR A 136 24.26 -31.72 -45.08
CA THR A 136 23.66 -32.76 -45.92
C THR A 136 23.58 -32.38 -47.40
N ILE A 137 23.81 -31.11 -47.75
CA ILE A 137 23.91 -30.68 -49.15
C ILE A 137 25.01 -31.45 -49.88
N ASP A 138 24.66 -32.05 -51.01
CA ASP A 138 25.64 -32.64 -51.93
C ASP A 138 26.36 -31.52 -52.70
N ILE A 139 27.68 -31.54 -52.59
CA ILE A 139 28.58 -30.52 -53.16
C ILE A 139 29.11 -30.95 -54.53
N THR A 140 29.05 -32.25 -54.85
CA THR A 140 29.71 -32.82 -56.04
C THR A 140 29.18 -32.28 -57.37
N HIS A 141 27.90 -31.87 -57.39
CA HIS A 141 27.24 -31.34 -58.59
C HIS A 141 27.26 -29.79 -58.69
N MET A 142 27.96 -29.09 -57.80
CA MET A 142 28.00 -27.61 -57.76
C MET A 142 29.22 -27.02 -58.51
N SER A 143 29.19 -25.73 -58.81
CA SER A 143 30.35 -25.03 -59.40
C SER A 143 31.52 -24.95 -58.40
N SER A 144 32.78 -24.91 -58.87
CA SER A 144 33.98 -24.95 -58.00
C SER A 144 33.94 -23.91 -56.87
N GLU A 145 33.51 -22.68 -57.16
CA GLU A 145 33.38 -21.61 -56.17
C GLU A 145 32.32 -21.92 -55.10
N GLN A 146 31.17 -22.48 -55.51
CA GLN A 146 30.13 -22.92 -54.58
C GLN A 146 30.61 -24.10 -53.73
N GLN A 147 31.41 -25.00 -54.31
CA GLN A 147 31.97 -26.14 -53.57
C GLN A 147 32.91 -25.68 -52.45
N GLU A 148 33.77 -24.70 -52.71
CA GLU A 148 34.64 -24.12 -51.70
C GLU A 148 33.84 -23.40 -50.61
N TYR A 149 32.84 -22.61 -50.99
CA TYR A 149 31.95 -21.92 -50.06
C TYR A 149 31.28 -22.89 -49.05
N TYR A 150 30.67 -23.97 -49.56
CA TYR A 150 30.02 -24.94 -48.68
C TYR A 150 31.02 -25.76 -47.87
N ARG A 151 32.19 -26.10 -48.40
CA ARG A 151 33.25 -26.76 -47.62
C ARG A 151 33.69 -25.93 -46.41
N ILE A 152 33.86 -24.62 -46.59
CA ILE A 152 34.21 -23.71 -45.49
C ILE A 152 33.08 -23.65 -44.47
N LEU A 153 31.82 -23.51 -44.91
CA LEU A 153 30.67 -23.50 -44.00
C LEU A 153 30.55 -24.80 -43.19
N GLN A 154 30.73 -25.95 -43.84
CA GLN A 154 30.71 -27.26 -43.19
C GLN A 154 31.82 -27.37 -42.13
N HIS A 155 33.03 -26.95 -42.47
CA HIS A 155 34.15 -26.90 -41.53
C HIS A 155 33.88 -25.99 -40.33
N ASP A 156 33.32 -24.81 -40.55
CA ASP A 156 32.99 -23.87 -39.48
C ASP A 156 31.91 -24.42 -38.55
N ILE A 157 30.91 -25.11 -39.11
CA ILE A 157 29.85 -25.78 -38.33
C ILE A 157 30.45 -26.90 -37.48
N MET A 158 31.31 -27.75 -38.07
CA MET A 158 32.00 -28.81 -37.32
C MET A 158 32.86 -28.22 -36.19
N THR A 159 33.59 -27.14 -36.46
CA THR A 159 34.45 -26.47 -35.48
C THR A 159 33.63 -25.89 -34.32
N ARG A 160 32.49 -25.23 -34.61
CA ARG A 160 31.60 -24.69 -33.58
C ARG A 160 30.99 -25.79 -32.71
N ARG A 161 30.52 -26.88 -33.33
CA ARG A 161 29.92 -28.02 -32.61
C ARG A 161 30.92 -28.79 -31.76
N ASN A 162 32.17 -28.92 -32.22
CA ASN A 162 33.24 -29.59 -31.48
C ASN A 162 33.84 -28.73 -30.34
N LYS A 163 33.48 -27.44 -30.28
CA LYS A 163 33.92 -26.50 -29.25
C LYS A 163 32.91 -26.33 -28.10
N MET A 164 31.71 -26.91 -28.24
CA MET A 164 30.76 -27.10 -27.14
C MET A 164 31.08 -28.38 -26.37
#